data_AF-A0A6N6KIE5-F1
#
_entry.id   AF-A0A6N6KIE5-F1
#
_cell.length_a   1.000
_cell.length_b   1.000
_cell.length_c   1.000
_cell.angle_alpha   90.00
_cell.angle_beta   90.00
_cell.angle_gamma   90.00
#
_symmetry.space_group_name_H-M   'P 1'
#
loop_
_entity.id
_entity.type
_entity.pdbx_description
1 polymer ?
#
loop_
_entity_poly.entity_id
_entity_poly.type
_entity_poly.pdbx_seq_one_letter_code
_entity_poly.pdbx_strand_id
1 'polypeptide(L)'
;SVYFAFEELNAIVYRAVIGKTYPRTIYGNSQLKNLDVRELWAAGYTSIRTQDVSSSIRYANLPLQILRSNRKADTKIRQGQNPGLLIQKNGQTHFVVVNGKLYDLRDQHRKLGDWLR
;
A
#
# COMPACT_ATOMS: atom_id res chain seq x y z
N SER A 1 -16.67 6.81 23.95
CA SER A 1 -15.21 6.75 24.22
C SER A 1 -14.49 6.38 22.93
N VAL A 2 -13.70 7.30 22.36
CA VAL A 2 -13.07 7.14 21.03
C VAL A 2 -11.55 7.37 21.14
N TYR A 3 -10.88 6.58 21.98
CA TYR A 3 -9.49 6.85 22.38
C TYR A 3 -8.44 5.89 21.79
N PHE A 4 -8.76 5.07 20.78
CA PHE A 4 -7.82 4.07 20.24
C PHE A 4 -7.78 3.94 18.71
N ALA A 5 -8.30 4.92 17.95
CA ALA A 5 -8.41 4.79 16.50
C ALA A 5 -7.29 5.48 15.69
N PHE A 6 -6.33 6.13 16.36
CA PHE A 6 -5.33 6.96 15.70
C PHE A 6 -3.92 6.58 16.14
N GLU A 7 -3.04 6.39 15.16
CA GLU A 7 -1.61 6.29 15.36
C GLU A 7 -0.99 7.66 15.02
N GLU A 8 -0.14 8.17 15.91
CA GLU A 8 0.60 9.41 15.67
C GLU A 8 2.03 9.09 15.23
N LEU A 9 2.45 9.70 14.13
CA LEU A 9 3.82 9.60 13.63
C LEU A 9 4.45 10.99 13.62
N ASN A 10 5.53 11.18 14.38
CA ASN A 10 6.34 12.38 14.28
C ASN A 10 7.14 12.37 12.97
N ALA A 11 6.63 13.10 11.98
CA ALA A 11 7.14 13.13 10.62
C ALA A 11 7.90 14.43 10.26
N ILE A 12 8.37 15.22 11.24
CA ILE A 12 8.99 16.56 11.00
C ILE A 12 10.16 16.50 10.01
N VAL A 13 11.00 15.47 10.12
CA VAL A 13 12.19 15.28 9.26
C VAL A 13 11.91 14.38 8.04
N TYR A 14 10.63 14.12 7.76
CA TYR A 14 10.19 13.23 6.69
C TYR A 14 9.48 14.00 5.59
N ARG A 15 9.37 13.37 4.43
CA ARG A 15 8.61 13.85 3.30
C ARG A 15 7.56 12.82 2.89
N ALA A 16 6.32 13.28 2.71
CA ALA A 16 5.29 12.50 2.07
C ALA A 16 5.48 12.51 0.54
N VAL A 17 5.47 11.34 -0.07
CA VAL A 17 5.64 11.14 -1.51
C VAL A 17 4.49 10.29 -2.02
N ILE A 18 3.91 10.66 -3.16
CA ILE A 18 2.83 9.87 -3.77
C ILE A 18 3.38 8.50 -4.19
N GLY A 19 2.66 7.44 -3.82
CA GLY A 19 3.01 6.10 -4.24
C GLY A 19 2.63 5.83 -5.68
N LYS A 20 3.42 5.00 -6.35
CA LYS A 20 3.21 4.62 -7.75
C LYS A 20 2.33 3.38 -7.85
N THR A 21 1.79 3.15 -9.04
CA THR A 21 1.18 1.87 -9.40
C THR A 21 2.24 0.96 -10.00
N TYR A 22 2.32 -0.27 -9.51
CA TYR A 22 3.17 -1.31 -10.08
C TYR A 22 2.75 -1.54 -11.55
N PRO A 23 3.68 -1.48 -12.51
CA PRO A 23 3.33 -1.44 -13.93
C PRO A 23 2.73 -2.74 -14.47
N ARG A 24 2.98 -3.88 -13.81
CA ARG A 24 2.47 -5.18 -14.26
C ARG A 24 1.09 -5.45 -13.68
N THR A 25 0.16 -5.86 -14.55
CA THR A 25 -1.15 -6.40 -14.14
C THR A 25 -0.97 -7.78 -13.54
N ILE A 26 -1.61 -8.01 -12.39
CA ILE A 26 -1.60 -9.26 -11.64
C ILE A 26 -2.83 -10.06 -11.99
N TYR A 27 -2.64 -11.33 -12.36
CA TYR A 27 -3.70 -12.22 -12.81
C TYR A 27 -3.96 -13.30 -11.75
N GLY A 28 -5.14 -13.24 -11.15
CA GLY A 28 -5.62 -14.22 -10.18
C GLY A 28 -4.90 -14.23 -8.82
N ASN A 29 -5.43 -15.04 -7.91
CA ASN A 29 -4.99 -15.08 -6.51
C ASN A 29 -3.57 -15.64 -6.31
N SER A 30 -3.10 -16.53 -7.20
CA SER A 30 -1.79 -17.17 -7.07
C SER A 30 -0.65 -16.17 -7.25
N GLN A 31 -0.71 -15.35 -8.30
CA GLN A 31 0.28 -14.29 -8.53
C GLN A 31 0.24 -13.24 -7.42
N LEU A 32 -0.96 -12.89 -6.95
CA LEU A 32 -1.15 -11.95 -5.86
C LEU A 32 -0.40 -12.39 -4.59
N LYS A 33 -0.54 -13.65 -4.18
CA LYS A 33 0.10 -14.19 -2.96
C LYS A 33 1.62 -14.15 -2.98
N ASN A 34 2.22 -14.25 -4.17
CA ASN A 34 3.66 -14.31 -4.35
C ASN A 34 4.34 -12.94 -4.40
N LEU A 35 3.58 -11.84 -4.40
CA LEU A 35 4.17 -10.50 -4.36
C LEU A 35 4.86 -10.25 -3.02
N ASP A 36 6.12 -9.80 -3.09
CA ASP A 36 6.81 -9.23 -1.95
C ASP A 36 6.40 -7.76 -1.81
N VAL A 37 5.58 -7.50 -0.80
CA VAL A 37 5.01 -6.17 -0.54
C VAL A 37 6.11 -5.19 -0.12
N ARG A 38 7.13 -5.67 0.60
CA ARG A 38 8.23 -4.82 1.08
C ARG A 38 9.09 -4.34 -0.08
N GLU A 39 9.41 -5.22 -1.01
CA GLU A 39 10.14 -4.85 -2.23
C GLU A 39 9.36 -3.82 -3.06
N LEU A 40 8.04 -4.00 -3.19
CA LEU A 40 7.18 -3.05 -3.88
C LEU A 40 7.20 -1.67 -3.21
N TRP A 41 7.06 -1.61 -1.89
CA TRP A 41 7.11 -0.36 -1.14
C TRP A 41 8.48 0.31 -1.19
N ALA A 42 9.57 -0.47 -1.11
CA ALA A 42 10.94 0.03 -1.25
C ALA A 42 11.17 0.66 -2.63
N ALA A 43 10.61 0.07 -3.69
CA ALA A 43 10.61 0.62 -5.04
C ALA A 43 9.60 1.76 -5.25
N GLY A 44 8.77 2.07 -4.25
CA GLY A 44 7.83 3.18 -4.23
C GLY A 44 6.45 2.88 -4.80
N TYR A 45 6.08 1.61 -4.93
CA TYR A 45 4.76 1.17 -5.38
C TYR A 45 3.82 0.95 -4.20
N THR A 46 2.66 1.60 -4.20
CA THR A 46 1.61 1.45 -3.16
C THR A 46 0.33 0.84 -3.71
N SER A 47 0.23 0.69 -5.03
CA SER A 47 -0.94 0.17 -5.72
C SER A 47 -0.57 -0.83 -6.79
N ILE A 48 -1.48 -1.76 -7.07
CA ILE A 48 -1.35 -2.76 -8.13
C ILE A 48 -2.63 -2.82 -8.97
N ARG A 49 -2.50 -3.23 -10.23
CA ARG A 49 -3.63 -3.56 -11.09
C ARG A 49 -3.91 -5.05 -11.03
N THR A 50 -5.17 -5.43 -10.88
CA THR A 50 -5.54 -6.85 -10.86
C THR A 50 -6.65 -7.16 -11.86
N GLN A 51 -6.61 -8.40 -12.37
CA GLN A 51 -7.68 -9.03 -13.13
C GLN A 51 -7.98 -10.41 -12.51
N ASP A 52 -9.25 -10.80 -12.54
CA ASP A 52 -9.73 -12.13 -12.12
C ASP A 52 -9.38 -12.53 -10.68
N VAL A 53 -9.35 -11.56 -9.78
CA VAL A 53 -9.15 -11.79 -8.33
C VAL A 53 -10.50 -12.03 -7.65
N SER A 54 -10.54 -13.04 -6.78
CA SER A 54 -11.77 -13.46 -6.10
C SER A 54 -12.46 -12.32 -5.35
N SER A 55 -13.79 -12.25 -5.45
CA SER A 55 -14.63 -11.31 -4.69
C SER A 55 -14.61 -11.57 -3.18
N SER A 56 -14.15 -12.74 -2.73
CA SER A 56 -14.02 -13.09 -1.32
C SER A 56 -12.89 -12.34 -0.59
N ILE A 57 -11.96 -11.70 -1.32
CA ILE A 57 -10.86 -10.96 -0.72
C ILE A 57 -11.32 -9.54 -0.34
N ARG A 58 -11.21 -9.20 0.94
CA ARG A 58 -11.44 -7.83 1.42
C ARG A 58 -10.24 -6.94 1.07
N TYR A 59 -10.31 -6.26 -0.08
CA TYR A 59 -9.22 -5.40 -0.58
C TYR A 59 -8.76 -4.30 0.40
N ALA A 60 -9.66 -3.80 1.26
CA ALA A 60 -9.32 -2.81 2.28
C ALA A 60 -8.32 -3.32 3.33
N ASN A 61 -8.20 -4.65 3.50
CA ASN A 61 -7.25 -5.24 4.44
C ASN A 61 -5.86 -5.49 3.82
N LEU A 62 -5.74 -5.33 2.51
CA LEU A 62 -4.45 -5.56 1.85
C LEU A 62 -3.50 -4.38 2.11
N PRO A 63 -2.21 -4.67 2.26
CA PRO A 63 -1.16 -3.66 2.38
C PRO A 63 -0.84 -2.96 1.04
N LEU A 64 -1.69 -3.11 0.04
CA LEU A 64 -1.59 -2.48 -1.28
C LEU A 64 -2.98 -2.04 -1.74
N GLN A 65 -3.06 -0.90 -2.41
CA GLN A 65 -4.29 -0.46 -3.05
C GLN A 65 -4.54 -1.27 -4.32
N ILE A 66 -5.74 -1.84 -4.44
CA ILE A 66 -6.14 -2.60 -5.61
C ILE A 66 -6.87 -1.68 -6.59
N LEU A 67 -6.34 -1.57 -7.81
CA LEU A 67 -6.96 -0.88 -8.92
C LEU A 67 -7.56 -1.91 -9.88
N ARG A 68 -8.86 -1.81 -10.14
CA ARG A 68 -9.47 -2.55 -11.27
C ARG A 68 -8.87 -2.02 -12.58
N SER A 69 -8.75 -2.90 -13.58
CA SER A 69 -8.02 -2.65 -14.84
C SER A 69 -8.35 -1.31 -15.52
N ASN A 70 -9.61 -0.86 -15.44
CA ASN A 70 -10.11 0.36 -16.05
C ASN A 70 -10.03 1.63 -15.17
N ARG A 71 -9.64 1.52 -13.89
CA ARG A 71 -9.56 2.69 -12.99
C ARG A 71 -8.23 3.43 -13.16
N LYS A 72 -8.28 4.76 -13.23
CA LYS A 72 -7.07 5.61 -13.18
C LYS A 72 -6.49 5.57 -11.76
N ALA A 73 -5.16 5.52 -11.67
CA ALA A 73 -4.47 5.65 -10.38
C ALA A 73 -4.51 7.10 -9.92
N ASP A 74 -4.57 7.30 -8.61
CA ASP A 74 -4.45 8.64 -8.03
C ASP A 74 -3.02 9.14 -8.21
N THR A 75 -2.89 10.38 -8.66
CA THR A 75 -1.59 11.00 -8.99
C THR A 75 -1.19 12.10 -8.02
N LYS A 76 -2.05 12.40 -7.04
CA LYS A 76 -1.88 13.50 -6.09
C LYS A 76 -2.35 13.08 -4.70
N ILE A 77 -1.65 13.52 -3.67
CA ILE A 77 -2.10 13.40 -2.28
C ILE A 77 -3.11 14.52 -2.03
N ARG A 78 -4.36 14.16 -1.73
CA ARG A 78 -5.45 15.11 -1.46
C ARG A 78 -6.38 14.55 -0.39
N GLN A 79 -6.99 15.44 0.39
CA GLN A 79 -8.02 15.06 1.36
C GLN A 79 -9.19 14.36 0.65
N GLY A 80 -9.76 13.34 1.29
CA GLY A 80 -10.89 12.57 0.76
C GLY A 80 -10.56 11.53 -0.31
N GLN A 81 -9.30 11.39 -0.72
CA GLN A 81 -8.85 10.33 -1.64
C GLN A 81 -8.35 9.09 -0.87
N ASN A 82 -8.35 7.92 -1.52
CA ASN A 82 -7.78 6.72 -0.90
C ASN A 82 -6.26 6.90 -0.73
N PRO A 83 -5.73 6.84 0.49
CA PRO A 83 -4.32 7.11 0.71
C PRO A 83 -3.45 5.98 0.16
N GLY A 84 -2.43 6.37 -0.60
CA GLY A 84 -1.35 5.51 -1.09
C GLY A 84 -0.08 6.34 -1.19
N LEU A 85 0.58 6.57 -0.06
CA LEU A 85 1.74 7.46 0.03
C LEU A 85 2.88 6.83 0.82
N LEU A 86 4.09 7.23 0.49
CA LEU A 86 5.34 6.84 1.11
C LEU A 86 5.80 7.96 2.03
N ILE A 87 6.38 7.60 3.17
CA ILE A 87 6.98 8.53 4.11
C ILE A 87 8.49 8.28 4.10
N GLN A 88 9.22 9.23 3.53
CA GLN A 88 10.64 9.09 3.23
C GLN A 88 11.51 9.99 4.09
N LYS A 89 12.70 9.51 4.43
CA LYS A 89 13.78 10.29 5.04
C LYS A 89 15.05 10.04 4.23
N ASN A 90 15.73 11.11 3.82
CA ASN A 90 16.95 11.03 3.01
C ASN A 90 16.81 10.15 1.76
N GLY A 91 15.66 10.19 1.10
CA GLY A 91 15.36 9.39 -0.11
C GLY A 91 15.01 7.93 0.15
N GLN A 92 15.07 7.45 1.40
CA GLN A 92 14.69 6.08 1.77
C GLN A 92 13.26 6.05 2.33
N THR A 93 12.46 5.09 1.88
CA THR A 93 11.11 4.85 2.43
C THR A 93 11.22 4.15 3.78
N HIS A 94 10.76 4.82 4.84
CA HIS A 94 10.69 4.24 6.17
C HIS A 94 9.29 3.76 6.51
N PHE A 95 8.27 4.49 6.06
CA PHE A 95 6.88 4.11 6.28
C PHE A 95 6.06 4.23 5.00
N VAL A 96 4.92 3.55 4.98
CA VAL A 96 3.92 3.65 3.93
C VAL A 96 2.54 3.75 4.56
N VAL A 97 1.68 4.61 3.99
CA VAL A 97 0.26 4.65 4.33
C VAL A 97 -0.54 4.15 3.13
N VAL A 98 -1.23 3.03 3.31
CA VAL A 98 -2.13 2.44 2.31
C VAL A 98 -3.46 2.08 2.97
N ASN A 99 -4.59 2.37 2.31
CA ASN A 99 -5.93 2.01 2.79
C ASN A 99 -6.21 2.49 4.24
N GLY A 100 -5.59 3.61 4.64
CA GLY A 100 -5.77 4.21 5.97
C GLY A 100 -4.92 3.59 7.09
N LYS A 101 -4.00 2.67 6.78
CA LYS A 101 -3.10 2.02 7.75
C LYS A 101 -1.65 2.45 7.52
N LEU A 102 -0.91 2.67 8.61
CA LEU A 102 0.52 2.93 8.61
C LEU A 102 1.29 1.60 8.66
N TYR A 103 2.35 1.50 7.86
CA TYR A 103 3.24 0.35 7.82
C TYR A 103 4.68 0.83 7.98
N ASP A 104 5.45 0.21 8.88
CA ASP A 104 6.88 0.46 9.05
C ASP A 104 7.69 -0.58 8.26
N LEU A 105 8.53 -0.11 7.33
CA LEU A 105 9.36 -0.98 6.50
C LEU A 105 10.60 -1.52 7.23
N ARG A 106 10.88 -0.99 8.41
CA ARG A 106 11.97 -1.44 9.29
C ARG A 106 11.54 -2.64 10.13
N ASP A 107 10.24 -2.88 10.24
CA ASP A 107 9.67 -4.06 10.87
C ASP A 107 9.73 -5.29 9.92
N GLN A 108 9.54 -6.51 10.46
CA GLN A 108 9.88 -7.76 9.75
C GLN A 108 9.07 -8.03 8.45
N HIS A 109 9.71 -8.75 7.51
CA HIS A 109 9.17 -9.16 6.20
C HIS A 109 7.81 -9.85 6.29
N ARG A 110 6.87 -9.48 5.41
CA ARG A 110 5.63 -10.22 5.17
C ARG A 110 5.33 -10.31 3.69
N LYS A 111 5.05 -11.52 3.19
CA LYS A 111 4.55 -11.72 1.82
C LYS A 111 3.08 -11.33 1.78
N LEU A 112 2.56 -10.97 0.60
CA LEU A 112 1.14 -10.63 0.49
C LEU A 112 0.23 -11.81 0.91
N GLY A 113 0.69 -13.04 0.70
CA GLY A 113 -0.01 -14.26 1.16
C GLY A 113 -0.29 -14.30 2.67
N ASP A 114 0.52 -13.65 3.51
CA ASP A 114 0.30 -13.63 4.96
C ASP A 114 -0.91 -12.78 5.37
N TRP A 115 -1.33 -11.86 4.49
CA TRP A 115 -2.48 -10.97 4.70
C TRP A 115 -3.79 -11.50 4.12
N LEU A 116 -3.73 -12.60 3.38
CA LEU A 116 -4.85 -13.24 2.69
C LEU A 116 -5.40 -14.46 3.45
N ARG A 117 -4.91 -14.72 4.67
CA ARG A 117 -5.38 -15.79 5.55
C ARG A 117 -6.67 -15.39 6.28
#